data_AF-A0A419WXD7-F1
#
_entry.id   AF-A0A419WXD7-F1
#
_cell.length_a   1.000
_cell.length_b   1.000
_cell.length_c   1.000
_cell.angle_alpha   90.00
_cell.angle_beta   90.00
_cell.angle_gamma   90.00
#
_symmetry.space_group_name_H-M   'P 1'
#
loop_
_entity.id
_entity.type
_entity.pdbx_description
1 polymer ?
#
loop_
_entity_poly.entity_id
_entity_poly.type
_entity_poly.pdbx_seq_one_letter_code
_entity_poly.pdbx_strand_id
1 'polypeptide(L)'
;MKKVLLLALSFVLLIAYSCDNDSEEPNTPEVAFIDVPIPDKYLAQNCEGECEVTIIDIAVQKDNIEVFGKARITTPIGNNDKIIQFEVSENIINDTSLDPNFWINIDTSPHRTKGSCIAECQKEFTNKDGSKKKGRGWCKAGCWAETAAKVAAVVIVVL
;
A
#
# COMPACT_ATOMS: atom_id res chain seq x y z
N MET A 1 -38.53 5.05 -46.72
CA MET A 1 -38.82 6.01 -45.64
C MET A 1 -38.81 5.28 -44.31
N LYS A 2 -38.10 5.81 -43.30
CA LYS A 2 -38.50 5.76 -41.87
C LYS A 2 -38.39 4.36 -41.21
N LYS A 3 -37.75 4.13 -40.05
CA LYS A 3 -37.38 5.03 -38.94
C LYS A 3 -36.22 4.43 -38.14
N VAL A 4 -35.31 5.31 -37.77
CA VAL A 4 -34.49 5.24 -36.56
C VAL A 4 -35.45 5.14 -35.37
N LEU A 5 -35.27 4.16 -34.47
CA LEU A 5 -35.96 4.12 -33.19
C LEU A 5 -34.98 4.53 -32.09
N LEU A 6 -34.96 5.84 -31.82
CA LEU A 6 -34.56 6.42 -30.55
C LEU A 6 -35.57 5.96 -29.48
N LEU A 7 -35.08 5.44 -28.35
CA LEU A 7 -35.86 5.37 -27.12
C LEU A 7 -35.14 6.16 -26.03
N ALA A 8 -35.55 7.44 -26.01
CA ALA A 8 -35.81 8.33 -24.89
C ALA A 8 -35.17 8.04 -23.52
N LEU A 9 -34.30 8.99 -23.17
CA LEU A 9 -34.07 9.63 -21.88
C LEU A 9 -35.25 9.61 -20.87
N SER A 10 -34.86 9.55 -19.59
CA SER A 10 -35.41 10.29 -18.42
C SER A 10 -36.61 9.70 -17.65
N PHE A 11 -36.35 9.24 -16.41
CA PHE A 11 -37.01 9.73 -15.17
C PHE A 11 -36.15 9.31 -13.95
N VAL A 12 -35.33 10.21 -13.38
CA VAL A 12 -35.61 10.99 -12.15
C VAL A 12 -35.53 10.17 -10.85
N LEU A 13 -34.41 10.38 -10.13
CA LEU A 13 -34.32 10.79 -8.73
C LEU A 13 -35.13 10.02 -7.66
N LEU A 14 -34.42 9.21 -6.86
CA LEU A 14 -34.66 9.07 -5.42
C LEU A 14 -33.30 9.05 -4.69
N ILE A 15 -32.70 10.23 -4.58
CA ILE A 15 -31.63 10.52 -3.61
C ILE A 15 -32.36 11.01 -2.35
N ALA A 16 -32.76 10.10 -1.47
CA ALA A 16 -33.15 10.37 -0.08
C ALA A 16 -33.42 9.04 0.64
N TYR A 17 -32.40 8.18 0.75
CA TYR A 17 -32.35 7.28 1.90
C TYR A 17 -31.35 7.89 2.88
N SER A 18 -31.91 8.47 3.93
CA SER A 18 -31.26 8.59 5.23
C SER A 18 -30.64 7.24 5.57
N CYS A 19 -29.33 7.12 5.45
CA CYS A 19 -28.59 6.00 6.05
C CYS A 19 -28.47 6.29 7.54
N ASP A 20 -29.57 6.10 8.25
CA ASP A 20 -29.57 5.87 9.69
C ASP A 20 -29.98 4.42 9.87
N ASN A 21 -28.97 3.56 9.91
CA ASN A 21 -28.99 2.19 10.38
C ASN A 21 -27.54 1.73 10.32
N ASP A 22 -27.00 1.44 11.49
CA ASP A 22 -25.69 0.84 11.71
C ASP A 22 -25.41 -0.19 10.61
N SER A 23 -24.49 0.17 9.71
CA SER A 23 -23.97 -0.78 8.75
C SER A 23 -23.09 -1.70 9.56
N GLU A 24 -23.63 -2.85 9.97
CA GLU A 24 -22.79 -3.99 10.30
C GLU A 24 -21.88 -4.20 9.07
N GLU A 25 -20.62 -3.81 9.23
CA GLU A 25 -19.60 -4.05 8.22
C GLU A 25 -19.67 -5.54 7.84
N PRO A 26 -19.72 -5.88 6.54
CA PRO A 26 -19.67 -7.28 6.15
C PRO A 26 -18.41 -7.87 6.78
N ASN A 27 -18.59 -8.91 7.61
CA ASN A 27 -17.52 -9.71 8.21
C ASN A 27 -16.68 -10.31 7.08
N THR A 28 -15.77 -9.50 6.56
CA THR A 28 -14.71 -9.90 5.68
C THR A 28 -13.76 -10.74 6.54
N PRO A 29 -13.31 -11.91 6.06
CA PRO A 29 -12.32 -12.67 6.80
C PRO A 29 -11.15 -11.74 7.12
N GLU A 30 -10.85 -11.60 8.41
CA GLU A 30 -9.79 -10.73 8.89
C GLU A 30 -8.49 -11.16 8.18
N VAL A 31 -7.89 -10.23 7.43
CA VAL A 31 -6.63 -10.50 6.76
C VAL A 31 -5.56 -10.62 7.83
N ALA A 32 -5.04 -11.84 8.02
CA ALA A 32 -3.93 -12.09 8.93
C ALA A 32 -2.62 -11.57 8.32
N PHE A 33 -1.82 -10.91 9.15
CA PHE A 33 -0.54 -10.30 8.77
C PHE A 33 0.61 -10.96 9.55
N ILE A 34 1.73 -11.15 8.85
CA ILE A 34 3.00 -11.65 9.42
C ILE A 34 3.99 -10.49 9.40
N ASP A 35 4.57 -10.20 10.57
CA ASP A 35 5.70 -9.29 10.68
C ASP A 35 6.92 -9.86 9.94
N VAL A 36 7.48 -9.07 9.04
CA VAL A 36 8.61 -9.48 8.24
C VAL A 36 9.80 -8.55 8.49
N PRO A 37 10.96 -9.09 8.88
CA PRO A 37 12.11 -8.28 9.24
C PRO A 37 12.71 -7.58 8.03
N ILE A 38 13.07 -6.32 8.21
CA ILE A 38 13.68 -5.44 7.20
C ILE A 38 15.06 -4.95 7.67
N PRO A 39 15.89 -4.34 6.81
CA PRO A 39 17.19 -3.81 7.21
C PRO A 39 17.10 -2.74 8.31
N ASP A 40 17.92 -2.85 9.35
CA ASP A 40 17.97 -1.93 10.51
C ASP A 40 18.12 -0.45 10.13
N LYS A 41 18.81 -0.16 9.02
CA LYS A 41 18.95 1.21 8.50
C LYS A 41 17.60 1.88 8.22
N TYR A 42 16.54 1.10 8.05
CA TYR A 42 15.18 1.56 7.79
C TYR A 42 14.28 1.53 9.02
N LEU A 43 14.68 0.87 10.10
CA LEU A 43 13.90 0.81 11.33
C LEU A 43 14.03 2.12 12.13
N ALA A 44 12.90 2.56 12.69
CA ALA A 44 12.83 3.45 13.84
C ALA A 44 12.47 2.63 15.08
N GLN A 45 12.96 3.05 16.24
CA GLN A 45 12.71 2.33 17.50
C GLN A 45 11.27 2.49 17.99
N ASN A 46 10.65 3.64 17.72
CA ASN A 46 9.29 3.95 18.16
C ASN A 46 8.67 5.06 17.29
N CYS A 47 7.37 5.27 17.47
CA CYS A 47 6.72 6.50 17.07
C CYS A 47 6.99 7.54 18.15
N GLU A 48 7.76 8.59 17.83
CA GLU A 48 7.94 9.77 18.70
C GLU A 48 6.63 10.58 18.76
N GLY A 49 5.57 9.99 19.30
CA GLY A 49 4.21 10.52 19.30
C GLY A 49 3.24 9.58 18.57
N GLU A 50 2.78 9.98 17.39
CA GLU A 50 1.75 9.26 16.64
C GLU A 50 2.33 8.40 15.50
N CYS A 51 1.68 7.28 15.24
CA CYS A 51 1.98 6.40 14.11
C CYS A 51 0.94 6.55 12.99
N GLU A 52 1.37 6.38 11.76
CA GLU A 52 0.51 6.24 10.59
C GLU A 52 0.61 4.80 10.07
N VAL A 53 -0.51 4.08 10.09
CA VAL A 53 -0.64 2.73 9.52
C VAL A 53 -1.18 2.84 8.10
N THR A 54 -0.46 2.30 7.14
CA THR A 54 -0.86 2.25 5.73
C THR A 54 -0.99 0.79 5.30
N ILE A 55 -2.15 0.43 4.75
CA ILE A 55 -2.37 -0.89 4.13
C ILE A 55 -2.42 -0.69 2.62
N ILE A 56 -1.62 -1.45 1.88
CA ILE A 56 -1.56 -1.42 0.42
C ILE A 56 -1.81 -2.82 -0.15
N ASP A 57 -2.40 -2.88 -1.34
CA ASP A 57 -2.48 -4.10 -2.12
C ASP A 57 -1.16 -4.34 -2.85
N ILE A 58 -0.66 -5.58 -2.79
CA ILE A 58 0.56 -5.99 -3.45
C ILE A 58 0.35 -7.27 -4.28
N ALA A 59 1.09 -7.39 -5.37
CA ALA A 59 1.32 -8.65 -6.06
C ALA A 59 2.77 -9.06 -5.87
N VAL A 60 3.00 -10.32 -5.47
CA VAL A 60 4.34 -10.90 -5.35
C VAL A 60 4.47 -12.04 -6.34
N GLN A 61 5.45 -11.93 -7.22
CA GLN A 61 5.78 -12.95 -8.20
C GLN A 61 7.08 -13.66 -7.82
N LYS A 62 7.04 -14.99 -7.67
CA LYS A 62 8.20 -15.85 -7.44
C LYS A 62 8.01 -17.17 -8.19
N ASP A 63 9.02 -17.62 -8.92
CA ASP A 63 9.03 -18.92 -9.62
C ASP A 63 7.77 -19.16 -10.50
N ASN A 64 7.30 -18.11 -11.19
CA ASN A 64 6.08 -18.06 -12.01
C ASN A 64 4.74 -18.14 -11.26
N ILE A 65 4.76 -18.14 -9.92
CA ILE A 65 3.58 -17.98 -9.09
C ILE A 65 3.39 -16.50 -8.84
N GLU A 66 2.18 -15.99 -9.10
CA GLU A 66 1.76 -14.63 -8.72
C GLU A 66 0.74 -14.73 -7.59
N VAL A 67 1.02 -14.06 -6.48
CA VAL A 67 0.17 -14.04 -5.28
C VAL A 67 -0.24 -12.60 -4.98
N PHE A 68 -1.55 -12.38 -4.93
CA PHE A 68 -2.14 -11.10 -4.52
C PHE A 68 -2.33 -11.10 -3.01
N GLY A 69 -1.89 -10.04 -2.35
CA GLY A 69 -1.98 -9.90 -0.90
C GLY A 69 -1.95 -8.45 -0.48
N LYS A 70 -1.69 -8.23 0.81
CA LYS A 70 -1.61 -6.89 1.39
C LYS A 70 -0.29 -6.72 2.11
N ALA A 71 0.25 -5.51 2.07
CA ALA A 71 1.30 -5.09 2.99
C ALA A 71 0.74 -4.05 3.96
N ARG A 72 1.09 -4.16 5.23
CA ARG A 72 0.80 -3.18 6.27
C ARG A 72 2.10 -2.56 6.73
N ILE A 73 2.15 -1.23 6.69
CA ILE A 73 3.34 -0.44 6.99
C ILE A 73 2.99 0.52 8.11
N THR A 74 3.72 0.43 9.22
CA THR A 74 3.60 1.37 10.34
C THR A 74 4.76 2.35 10.29
N THR A 75 4.46 3.64 10.18
CA THR A 75 5.46 4.71 10.07
C THR A 75 5.28 5.75 11.17
N PRO A 76 6.37 6.33 11.72
CA PRO A 76 6.26 7.44 12.65
C PRO A 76 5.82 8.72 11.93
N ILE A 77 4.82 9.44 12.47
CA ILE A 77 4.40 10.72 11.89
C ILE A 77 5.53 11.74 12.04
N GLY A 78 5.97 12.32 10.92
CA GLY A 78 7.02 13.34 10.89
C GLY A 78 8.41 12.81 10.52
N ASN A 79 8.65 11.49 10.61
CA ASN A 79 9.89 10.87 10.17
C ASN A 79 9.62 9.83 9.07
N ASN A 80 9.66 10.30 7.83
CA ASN A 80 9.15 9.55 6.67
C ASN A 80 10.14 8.54 6.09
N ASP A 81 11.40 8.58 6.53
CA ASP A 81 12.47 7.72 6.02
C ASP A 81 12.64 6.45 6.84
N LYS A 82 11.87 6.34 7.94
CA LYS A 82 11.88 5.22 8.85
C LYS A 82 10.52 4.53 8.87
N ILE A 83 10.55 3.25 9.13
CA ILE A 83 9.36 2.45 9.41
C ILE A 83 9.55 1.75 10.75
N ILE A 84 8.46 1.57 11.47
CA ILE A 84 8.43 0.84 12.74
C ILE A 84 8.25 -0.64 12.47
N GLN A 85 7.36 -0.94 11.54
CA GLN A 85 6.92 -2.30 11.27
C GLN A 85 6.52 -2.45 9.81
N PHE A 86 6.86 -3.61 9.25
CA PHE A 86 6.47 -4.02 7.92
C PHE A 86 5.89 -5.42 8.01
N GLU A 87 4.62 -5.56 7.61
CA GLU A 87 3.91 -6.83 7.68
C GLU A 87 3.33 -7.15 6.31
N VAL A 88 3.26 -8.43 5.96
CA VAL A 88 2.61 -8.92 4.73
C VAL A 88 1.52 -9.92 5.08
N SER A 89 0.49 -10.02 4.25
CA SER A 89 -0.58 -10.98 4.47
C SER A 89 -0.05 -12.43 4.44
N GLU A 90 -0.56 -13.30 5.31
CA GLU A 90 -0.05 -14.67 5.49
C GLU A 90 0.08 -15.47 4.19
N ASN A 91 -0.88 -15.28 3.28
CA ASN A 91 -0.89 -15.95 1.99
C ASN A 91 0.34 -15.61 1.13
N ILE A 92 0.92 -14.41 1.27
CA ILE A 92 2.16 -14.06 0.57
C ILE A 92 3.30 -14.99 0.99
N ILE A 93 3.47 -15.26 2.28
CA ILE A 93 4.53 -16.15 2.76
C ILE A 93 4.22 -17.61 2.41
N ASN A 94 2.98 -18.04 2.65
CA ASN A 94 2.57 -19.43 2.47
C ASN A 94 2.59 -19.87 1.00
N ASP A 95 2.07 -19.04 0.10
CA ASP A 95 1.83 -19.44 -1.29
C ASP A 95 3.07 -19.21 -2.18
N THR A 96 3.92 -18.24 -1.84
CA THR A 96 5.20 -18.01 -2.55
C THR A 96 6.36 -18.82 -1.95
N SER A 97 6.18 -19.38 -0.75
CA SER A 97 7.27 -19.99 0.04
C SER A 97 8.46 -19.04 0.21
N LEU A 98 8.21 -17.73 0.34
CA LEU A 98 9.25 -16.75 0.64
C LEU A 98 9.76 -16.96 2.06
N ASP A 99 11.08 -16.90 2.23
CA ASP A 99 11.66 -16.80 3.56
C ASP A 99 11.21 -15.46 4.19
N PRO A 100 10.70 -15.43 5.43
CA PRO A 100 10.37 -14.17 6.11
C PRO A 100 11.55 -13.18 6.16
N ASN A 101 12.78 -13.67 6.20
CA ASN A 101 14.01 -12.88 6.15
C ASN A 101 14.41 -12.41 4.75
N PHE A 102 13.61 -12.71 3.72
CA PHE A 102 13.83 -12.24 2.34
C PHE A 102 14.06 -10.73 2.32
N TRP A 103 13.27 -9.99 3.10
CA TRP A 103 13.29 -8.53 3.13
C TRP A 103 14.57 -7.93 3.74
N ILE A 104 15.27 -8.65 4.63
CA ILE A 104 16.54 -8.20 5.24
C ILE A 104 17.66 -8.10 4.19
N ASN A 105 17.65 -8.98 3.20
CA ASN A 105 18.76 -9.16 2.26
C ASN A 105 18.59 -8.40 0.95
N ILE A 106 17.59 -7.52 0.85
CA ILE A 106 17.36 -6.77 -0.38
C ILE A 106 18.39 -5.66 -0.47
N ASP A 107 19.39 -5.89 -1.33
CA ASP A 107 20.38 -4.89 -1.68
C ASP A 107 19.76 -3.90 -2.66
N THR A 108 19.59 -2.67 -2.17
CA THR A 108 18.83 -1.62 -2.83
C THR A 108 19.69 -0.97 -3.91
N SER A 109 19.74 -1.58 -5.10
CA SER A 109 20.44 -1.02 -6.27
C SER A 109 19.71 0.21 -6.85
N PRO A 110 20.41 1.24 -7.36
CA PRO A 110 20.06 2.64 -7.15
C PRO A 110 19.35 3.27 -8.36
N HIS A 111 18.21 2.74 -8.80
CA HIS A 111 17.54 3.37 -9.96
C HIS A 111 16.73 4.64 -9.65
N ARG A 112 16.44 4.90 -8.37
CA ARG A 112 16.21 6.22 -7.75
C ARG A 112 16.64 6.05 -6.29
N THR A 113 17.38 7.01 -5.71
CA THR A 113 17.64 6.90 -4.26
C THR A 113 16.30 6.91 -3.53
N LYS A 114 16.07 6.02 -2.56
CA LYS A 114 14.85 6.03 -1.74
C LYS A 114 14.51 7.44 -1.25
N GLY A 115 15.52 8.20 -0.83
CA GLY A 115 15.37 9.60 -0.42
C GLY A 115 14.78 10.50 -1.51
N SER A 116 15.16 10.34 -2.78
CA SER A 116 14.54 11.09 -3.89
C SER A 116 13.09 10.68 -4.14
N CYS A 117 12.74 9.39 -4.01
CA CYS A 117 11.35 8.93 -4.16
C CYS A 117 10.45 9.49 -3.03
N ILE A 118 10.91 9.39 -1.78
CA ILE A 118 10.17 9.92 -0.62
C ILE A 118 10.06 11.45 -0.68
N ALA A 119 11.10 12.15 -1.12
CA ALA A 119 11.08 13.60 -1.29
C ALA A 119 10.07 14.03 -2.37
N GLU A 120 9.97 13.29 -3.49
CA GLU A 120 8.94 13.52 -4.51
C GLU A 120 7.54 13.30 -3.93
N CYS A 121 7.30 12.21 -3.20
CA CYS A 121 6.03 11.97 -2.51
C CYS A 121 5.69 13.07 -1.52
N GLN A 122 6.68 13.62 -0.80
CA GLN A 122 6.46 14.74 0.10
C GLN A 122 6.11 16.01 -0.67
N LYS A 123 6.79 16.31 -1.77
CA LYS A 123 6.52 17.50 -2.57
C LYS A 123 5.15 17.47 -3.23
N GLU A 124 4.76 16.33 -3.78
CA GLU A 124 3.53 16.19 -4.55
C GLU A 124 2.29 16.13 -3.64
N PHE A 125 2.41 15.44 -2.50
CA PHE A 125 1.33 15.22 -1.56
C PHE A 125 1.42 16.07 -0.28
N THR A 126 2.03 17.26 -0.36
CA THR A 126 1.95 18.29 0.69
C THR A 126 1.38 19.57 0.09
N ASN A 127 0.45 20.19 0.81
CA ASN A 127 -0.14 21.48 0.46
C ASN A 127 0.82 22.62 0.77
N LYS A 128 0.54 23.83 0.27
CA LYS A 128 1.37 25.02 0.51
C LYS A 128 1.44 25.44 1.98
N ASP A 129 0.45 25.04 2.78
CA ASP A 129 0.38 25.26 4.23
C ASP A 129 1.09 24.17 5.05
N GLY A 130 1.70 23.18 4.38
CA GLY A 130 2.38 22.06 5.04
C GLY A 130 1.46 20.89 5.39
N SER A 131 0.15 20.98 5.15
CA SER A 131 -0.79 19.88 5.41
C SER A 131 -0.63 18.73 4.40
N LYS A 132 -0.86 17.49 4.86
CA LYS A 132 -0.75 16.28 4.02
C LYS A 132 -1.94 16.17 3.06
N LYS A 133 -1.68 15.89 1.78
CA LYS A 133 -2.72 15.48 0.81
C LYS A 133 -2.97 13.97 0.90
N LYS A 134 -4.21 13.56 0.63
CA LYS A 134 -4.58 12.15 0.46
C LYS A 134 -3.72 11.53 -0.65
N GLY A 135 -3.15 10.35 -0.41
CA GLY A 135 -2.23 9.65 -1.33
C GLY A 135 -0.75 9.70 -0.94
N ARG A 136 -0.35 10.54 0.05
CA ARG A 136 1.04 10.61 0.52
C ARG A 136 1.56 9.29 1.09
N GLY A 137 0.73 8.59 1.87
CA GLY A 137 1.07 7.28 2.44
C GLY A 137 1.29 6.24 1.34
N TRP A 138 0.39 6.18 0.36
CA TRP A 138 0.49 5.27 -0.78
C TRP A 138 1.74 5.50 -1.63
N CYS A 139 2.03 6.76 -1.97
CA CYS A 139 3.24 7.11 -2.73
C CYS A 139 4.50 6.64 -2.00
N LYS A 140 4.58 6.88 -0.69
CA LYS A 140 5.72 6.41 0.12
C LYS A 140 5.78 4.89 0.20
N ALA A 141 4.65 4.23 0.40
CA ALA A 141 4.57 2.78 0.45
C ALA A 141 5.03 2.16 -0.88
N GLY A 142 4.71 2.79 -2.02
CA GLY A 142 5.27 2.49 -3.33
C GLY A 142 6.80 2.59 -3.37
N CYS A 143 7.38 3.69 -2.86
CA CYS A 143 8.84 3.82 -2.75
C CYS A 143 9.48 2.69 -1.92
N TRP A 144 8.80 2.25 -0.86
CA TRP A 144 9.25 1.15 -0.01
C TRP A 144 9.14 -0.21 -0.71
N ALA A 145 8.04 -0.47 -1.41
CA ALA A 145 7.85 -1.70 -2.18
C ALA A 145 8.79 -1.79 -3.40
N GLU A 146 9.03 -0.69 -4.11
CA GLU A 146 10.03 -0.63 -5.20
C GLU A 146 11.44 -0.90 -4.69
N THR A 147 11.77 -0.41 -3.49
CA THR A 147 13.05 -0.69 -2.82
C THR A 147 13.21 -2.18 -2.55
N ALA A 148 12.10 -2.89 -2.37
CA ALA A 148 12.04 -4.31 -2.07
C ALA A 148 12.07 -5.21 -3.35
N ALA A 149 11.80 -4.64 -4.52
CA ALA A 149 11.35 -5.38 -5.70
C ALA A 149 12.43 -6.01 -6.61
N LYS A 150 13.72 -6.04 -6.25
CA LYS A 150 14.76 -6.57 -7.15
C LYS A 150 15.79 -7.45 -6.45
N VAL A 151 15.37 -8.67 -6.13
CA VAL A 151 16.27 -9.83 -6.02
C VAL A 151 15.96 -10.75 -7.19
N ALA A 152 16.96 -11.42 -7.77
CA ALA A 152 16.92 -12.08 -9.09
C ALA A 152 15.81 -13.14 -9.32
N ALA A 153 14.94 -13.41 -8.35
CA ALA A 153 13.84 -14.38 -8.44
C ALA A 153 12.49 -13.87 -7.92
N VAL A 154 12.39 -12.61 -7.45
CA VAL A 154 11.17 -12.09 -6.81
C VAL A 154 10.86 -10.67 -7.29
N VAL A 155 9.63 -10.46 -7.76
CA VAL A 155 9.09 -9.15 -8.18
C VAL A 155 7.93 -8.78 -7.28
N ILE A 156 7.86 -7.52 -6.83
CA ILE A 156 6.76 -7.01 -6.02
C ILE A 156 6.20 -5.77 -6.71
N VAL A 157 4.88 -5.73 -6.82
CA VAL A 157 4.15 -4.62 -7.43
C VAL A 157 3.12 -4.11 -6.44
N VAL A 158 3.05 -2.79 -6.25
CA VAL A 158 1.96 -2.13 -5.52
C VAL A 158 0.83 -1.84 -6.52
N LEU A 159 -0.40 -2.23 -6.18
CA LEU A 159 -1.55 -2.28 -7.11
C LEU A 159 -2.47 -1.06 -7.01
#